data_AF-A0A7Y3NRS9-F1
#
_entry.id   AF-A0A7Y3NRS9-F1
#
_cell.length_a   1.000
_cell.length_b   1.000
_cell.length_c   1.000
_cell.angle_alpha   90.00
_cell.angle_beta   90.00
_cell.angle_gamma   90.00
#
_symmetry.space_group_name_H-M   'P 1'
#
loop_
_entity.id
_entity.type
_entity.pdbx_description
1 polymer ?
#
loop_
_entity_poly.entity_id
_entity_poly.type
_entity_poly.pdbx_seq_one_letter_code
_entity_poly.pdbx_strand_id
1 'polypeptide(L)'
;TKKEVHSRYEIMLENYKKTINIEAQMTLLMAKTMILPAGIKHQEMVARSISAAKAAGAPAAALSEQDKHLAELSSTVSELQKRIGILTHAAEHHAPGDTLAHAKYSLDAVIPAMQAVRHVGDKLETMVADDIWPLPTYREMLFIK
;
A
#
# COMPACT_ATOMS: atom_id res chain seq x y z
N THR A 1 37.78 -12.12 -17.67
CA THR A 1 38.60 -12.89 -16.69
C THR A 1 37.82 -13.15 -15.41
N LYS A 2 38.23 -14.08 -14.52
CA LYS A 2 37.50 -14.37 -13.25
C LYS A 2 37.25 -13.11 -12.41
N LYS A 3 38.22 -12.19 -12.38
CA LYS A 3 38.11 -10.89 -11.69
C LYS A 3 37.01 -10.01 -12.28
N GLU A 4 36.95 -9.91 -13.60
CA GLU A 4 35.92 -9.12 -14.29
C GLU A 4 34.50 -9.66 -14.04
N VAL A 5 34.33 -10.99 -14.06
CA VAL A 5 33.03 -11.62 -13.76
C VAL A 5 32.58 -11.32 -12.34
N HIS A 6 33.50 -11.40 -11.37
CA HIS A 6 33.19 -11.07 -9.98
C HIS A 6 32.83 -9.58 -9.81
N SER A 7 33.57 -8.65 -10.43
CA SER A 7 33.22 -7.23 -10.40
C SER A 7 31.86 -6.93 -11.03
N ARG A 8 31.50 -7.58 -12.15
CA ARG A 8 30.16 -7.44 -12.76
C ARG A 8 29.07 -7.97 -11.84
N TYR A 9 29.30 -9.10 -11.18
CA TYR A 9 28.38 -9.67 -10.21
C TYR A 9 28.09 -8.71 -9.05
N GLU A 10 29.13 -8.12 -8.45
CA GLU A 10 28.98 -7.14 -7.37
C GLU A 10 28.18 -5.91 -7.80
N ILE A 11 28.48 -5.36 -8.99
CA ILE A 11 27.74 -4.22 -9.56
C ILE A 11 26.26 -4.56 -9.75
N MET A 12 25.94 -5.77 -10.23
CA MET A 12 24.55 -6.19 -10.42
C MET A 12 23.79 -6.30 -9.10
N LEU A 13 24.42 -6.83 -8.04
CA LEU A 13 23.82 -6.89 -6.70
C LEU A 13 23.57 -5.50 -6.13
N GLU A 14 24.51 -4.59 -6.29
CA GLU A 14 24.37 -3.22 -5.82
C GLU A 14 23.24 -2.48 -6.55
N ASN A 15 23.17 -2.64 -7.87
CA ASN A 15 22.09 -2.08 -8.68
C ASN A 15 20.73 -2.64 -8.26
N TYR A 16 20.63 -3.96 -8.08
CA TYR A 16 19.41 -4.62 -7.60
C TYR A 16 18.95 -4.03 -6.26
N LYS A 17 19.84 -3.94 -5.27
CA LYS A 17 19.54 -3.36 -3.96
C LYS A 17 19.03 -1.92 -4.08
N LYS A 18 19.68 -1.09 -4.90
CA LYS A 18 19.31 0.31 -5.12
C LYS A 18 17.93 0.44 -5.76
N THR A 19 17.65 -0.34 -6.80
CA THR A 19 16.34 -0.34 -7.47
C THR A 19 15.23 -0.70 -6.49
N ILE A 20 15.37 -1.81 -5.74
CA ILE A 20 14.35 -2.22 -4.76
C ILE A 20 14.16 -1.16 -3.67
N ASN A 21 15.23 -0.50 -3.22
CA ASN A 21 15.09 0.58 -2.25
C ASN A 21 14.30 1.76 -2.81
N ILE A 22 14.55 2.17 -4.06
CA ILE A 22 13.79 3.26 -4.71
C ILE A 22 12.32 2.88 -4.83
N GLU A 23 12.03 1.66 -5.27
CA GLU A 23 10.66 1.14 -5.39
C GLU A 23 9.94 1.10 -4.03
N ALA A 24 10.64 0.69 -2.96
CA ALA A 24 10.09 0.67 -1.60
C ALA A 24 9.77 2.09 -1.11
N GLN A 25 10.67 3.04 -1.33
CA GLN A 25 10.43 4.45 -0.97
C GLN A 25 9.27 5.05 -1.77
N MET A 26 9.17 4.73 -3.07
CA MET A 26 8.05 5.16 -3.90
C MET A 26 6.71 4.57 -3.41
N THR A 27 6.71 3.27 -3.10
CA THR A 27 5.54 2.58 -2.55
C THR A 27 5.09 3.23 -1.23
N LEU A 28 6.03 3.54 -0.33
CA LEU A 28 5.74 4.24 0.92
C LEU A 28 5.19 5.64 0.68
N LEU A 29 5.79 6.39 -0.25
CA LEU A 29 5.34 7.73 -0.60
C LEU A 29 3.88 7.69 -1.08
N MET A 30 3.60 6.89 -2.11
CA MET A 30 2.25 6.75 -2.68
C MET A 30 1.23 6.28 -1.63
N ALA A 31 1.59 5.29 -0.81
CA ALA A 31 0.70 4.77 0.21
C ALA A 31 0.38 5.82 1.29
N LYS A 32 1.38 6.61 1.73
CA LYS A 32 1.21 7.63 2.78
C LYS A 32 0.51 8.89 2.30
N THR A 33 0.82 9.36 1.09
CA THR A 33 0.39 10.70 0.63
C THR A 33 -0.83 10.66 -0.30
N MET A 34 -1.11 9.52 -0.94
CA MET A 34 -2.20 9.39 -1.89
C MET A 34 -3.28 8.43 -1.37
N ILE A 35 -2.93 7.15 -1.18
CA ILE A 35 -3.91 6.08 -0.91
C ILE A 35 -4.52 6.23 0.49
N LEU A 36 -3.69 6.38 1.53
CA LEU A 36 -4.17 6.45 2.91
C LEU A 36 -5.10 7.66 3.15
N PRO A 37 -4.77 8.89 2.71
CA PRO A 37 -5.67 10.03 2.84
C PRO A 37 -7.00 9.84 2.11
N ALA A 38 -7.00 9.23 0.91
CA ALA A 38 -8.22 8.94 0.17
C ALA A 38 -9.13 7.95 0.93
N GLY A 39 -8.54 6.89 1.49
CA GLY A 39 -9.28 5.92 2.32
C GLY A 39 -9.89 6.56 3.57
N ILE A 40 -9.13 7.39 4.29
CA ILE A 40 -9.62 8.10 5.49
C ILE A 40 -10.77 9.07 5.13
N LYS A 41 -10.63 9.82 4.03
CA LYS A 41 -11.66 10.75 3.56
C LYS A 41 -12.95 10.02 3.19
N HIS A 42 -12.84 8.89 2.49
CA HIS A 42 -14.02 8.07 2.17
C HIS A 42 -14.69 7.53 3.43
N GLN A 43 -13.89 7.02 4.37
CA GLN A 43 -14.38 6.52 5.66
C GLN A 43 -15.15 7.60 6.42
N GLU A 44 -14.66 8.83 6.43
CA GLU A 44 -15.37 9.97 7.03
C GLU A 44 -16.72 10.23 6.35
N MET A 45 -16.77 10.22 5.01
CA MET A 45 -18.01 10.42 4.24
C MET A 45 -19.07 9.37 4.58
N VAL A 46 -18.67 8.09 4.59
CA VAL A 46 -19.57 6.97 4.94
C VAL A 46 -20.07 7.10 6.37
N ALA A 47 -19.18 7.39 7.33
CA ALA A 47 -19.56 7.57 8.73
C ALA A 47 -20.52 8.74 8.95
N ARG A 48 -20.31 9.86 8.24
CA ARG A 48 -21.21 11.02 8.27
C ARG A 48 -22.59 10.67 7.69
N SER A 49 -22.63 9.94 6.58
CA SER A 49 -23.88 9.50 5.95
C SER A 49 -24.71 8.63 6.89
N ILE A 50 -24.09 7.61 7.49
CA ILE A 50 -24.74 6.72 8.47
C ILE A 50 -25.23 7.52 9.68
N SER A 51 -24.42 8.44 10.22
CA SER A 51 -24.80 9.25 11.38
C SER A 51 -25.98 10.16 11.08
N ALA A 52 -26.01 10.79 9.89
CA ALA A 52 -27.12 11.62 9.45
C ALA A 52 -28.42 10.80 9.27
N ALA A 53 -28.32 9.59 8.70
CA ALA A 53 -29.47 8.71 8.56
C ALA A 53 -30.04 8.27 9.92
N LYS A 54 -29.17 7.92 10.88
CA LYS A 54 -29.56 7.61 12.27
C LYS A 54 -30.28 8.80 12.91
N ALA A 55 -29.74 10.02 12.75
CA ALA A 55 -30.34 11.24 13.29
C ALA A 55 -31.70 11.58 12.65
N ALA A 56 -31.90 11.24 11.37
CA ALA A 56 -33.16 11.40 10.65
C ALA A 56 -34.21 10.33 11.01
N GLY A 57 -33.90 9.39 11.91
CA GLY A 57 -34.83 8.35 12.36
C GLY A 57 -34.86 7.10 11.48
N ALA A 58 -33.84 6.87 10.64
CA ALA A 58 -33.74 5.63 9.88
C ALA A 58 -33.64 4.42 10.82
N PRO A 59 -34.39 3.33 10.55
CA PRO A 59 -34.36 2.15 11.41
C PRO A 59 -32.99 1.47 11.33
N ALA A 60 -32.47 1.01 12.47
CA ALA A 60 -31.15 0.38 12.56
C ALA A 60 -30.99 -0.82 11.59
N ALA A 61 -32.07 -1.59 11.36
CA ALA A 61 -32.08 -2.69 10.41
C ALA A 61 -31.72 -2.24 8.98
N ALA A 62 -32.16 -1.06 8.55
CA ALA A 62 -31.87 -0.51 7.22
C ALA A 62 -30.42 -0.04 7.06
N LEU A 63 -29.71 0.22 8.16
CA LEU A 63 -28.32 0.69 8.16
C LEU A 63 -27.30 -0.43 8.42
N SER A 64 -27.76 -1.64 8.73
CA SER A 64 -26.91 -2.77 9.13
C SER A 64 -25.80 -3.10 8.13
N GLU A 65 -26.09 -3.09 6.82
CA GLU A 65 -25.09 -3.33 5.78
C GLU A 65 -24.11 -2.15 5.61
N GLN A 66 -24.57 -0.91 5.81
CA GLN A 66 -23.70 0.26 5.78
C GLN A 66 -22.73 0.26 6.97
N ASP A 67 -23.21 -0.11 8.15
CA ASP A 67 -22.39 -0.26 9.36
C ASP A 67 -21.32 -1.36 9.16
N LYS A 68 -21.67 -2.50 8.52
CA LYS A 68 -20.69 -3.55 8.16
C LYS A 68 -19.64 -3.04 7.17
N HIS A 69 -20.08 -2.35 6.12
CA HIS A 69 -19.17 -1.79 5.12
C HIS A 69 -18.20 -0.78 5.76
N LEU A 70 -18.69 0.11 6.63
CA LEU A 70 -17.84 1.04 7.37
C LEU A 70 -16.83 0.33 8.27
N ALA A 71 -17.23 -0.74 8.96
CA ALA A 71 -16.33 -1.54 9.78
C ALA A 71 -15.23 -2.20 8.94
N GLU A 72 -15.58 -2.77 7.79
CA GLU A 72 -14.60 -3.36 6.86
C GLU A 72 -13.64 -2.30 6.31
N LEU A 73 -14.15 -1.14 5.90
CA LEU A 73 -13.33 -0.04 5.39
C LEU A 73 -12.35 0.44 6.46
N SER A 74 -12.83 0.64 7.68
CA SER A 74 -12.00 1.07 8.82
C SER A 74 -10.91 0.06 9.13
N SER A 75 -11.23 -1.24 9.09
CA SER A 75 -10.25 -2.31 9.30
C SER A 75 -9.19 -2.34 8.19
N THR A 76 -9.60 -2.08 6.95
CA THR A 76 -8.71 -2.07 5.78
C THR A 76 -7.77 -0.86 5.82
N VAL A 77 -8.28 0.31 6.19
CA VAL A 77 -7.45 1.53 6.41
C VAL A 77 -6.44 1.32 7.54
N SER A 78 -6.88 0.73 8.66
CA SER A 78 -5.97 0.42 9.78
C SER A 78 -4.89 -0.58 9.38
N GLU A 79 -5.25 -1.61 8.61
CA GLU A 79 -4.29 -2.58 8.09
C GLU A 79 -3.30 -1.92 7.13
N LEU A 80 -3.73 -0.99 6.26
CA LEU A 80 -2.81 -0.23 5.39
C LEU A 80 -1.77 0.53 6.22
N GLN A 81 -2.20 1.24 7.27
CA GLN A 81 -1.28 1.97 8.16
C GLN A 81 -0.26 1.03 8.80
N LYS A 82 -0.70 -0.15 9.27
CA LYS A 82 0.19 -1.17 9.83
C LYS A 82 1.20 -1.68 8.80
N ARG A 83 0.76 -1.97 7.57
CA ARG A 83 1.64 -2.44 6.49
C ARG A 83 2.64 -1.38 6.05
N ILE A 84 2.22 -0.11 6.01
CA ILE A 84 3.13 1.03 5.80
C ILE A 84 4.23 1.06 6.87
N GLY A 85 3.87 0.84 8.14
CA GLY A 85 4.85 0.77 9.24
C GLY A 85 5.85 -0.39 9.08
N ILE A 86 5.36 -1.57 8.71
CA ILE A 86 6.21 -2.75 8.45
C ILE A 86 7.16 -2.50 7.27
N LEU A 87 6.66 -1.95 6.15
CA LEU A 87 7.49 -1.62 5.00
C LEU A 87 8.51 -0.52 5.33
N THR A 88 8.14 0.49 6.13
CA THR A 88 9.07 1.53 6.58
C THR A 88 10.25 0.89 7.34
N HIS A 89 9.96 0.05 8.32
CA HIS A 89 11.00 -0.65 9.08
C HIS A 89 11.84 -1.58 8.18
N ALA A 90 11.20 -2.30 7.26
CA ALA A 90 11.90 -3.20 6.35
C ALA A 90 12.85 -2.44 5.41
N ALA A 91 12.43 -1.28 4.89
CA ALA A 91 13.22 -0.47 3.97
C ALA A 91 14.38 0.26 4.65
N GLU A 92 14.22 0.65 5.93
CA GLU A 92 15.28 1.29 6.73
C GLU A 92 16.29 0.28 7.30
N HIS A 93 15.96 -1.01 7.29
CA HIS A 93 16.84 -2.03 7.83
C HIS A 93 18.09 -2.23 6.97
N HIS A 94 19.25 -2.07 7.61
CA HIS A 94 20.54 -2.41 7.03
C HIS A 94 20.94 -3.81 7.46
N ALA A 95 20.69 -4.79 6.58
CA ALA A 95 21.13 -6.17 6.81
C ALA A 95 22.65 -6.22 7.08
N PRO A 96 23.12 -6.91 8.13
CA PRO A 96 24.55 -7.10 8.33
C PRO A 96 25.10 -8.06 7.27
N GLY A 97 26.25 -7.74 6.66
CA GLY A 97 26.93 -8.65 5.73
C GLY A 97 27.38 -7.99 4.43
N ASP A 98 27.57 -8.82 3.41
CA ASP A 98 28.02 -8.43 2.07
C ASP A 98 26.85 -7.99 1.16
N THR A 99 27.18 -7.60 -0.07
CA THR A 99 26.22 -7.18 -1.10
C THR A 99 25.16 -8.25 -1.38
N LEU A 100 25.52 -9.54 -1.31
CA LEU A 100 24.61 -10.66 -1.49
C LEU A 100 23.63 -10.78 -0.31
N ALA A 101 24.09 -10.63 0.92
CA ALA A 101 23.23 -10.63 2.09
C ALA A 101 22.18 -9.52 2.02
N HIS A 102 22.58 -8.32 1.57
CA HIS A 102 21.64 -7.23 1.32
C HIS A 102 20.62 -7.55 0.22
N ALA A 103 21.06 -8.13 -0.90
CA ALA A 103 20.16 -8.51 -1.99
C ALA A 103 19.14 -9.57 -1.56
N LYS A 104 19.56 -10.56 -0.75
CA LYS A 104 18.65 -11.54 -0.16
C LYS A 104 17.65 -10.90 0.77
N TYR A 105 18.08 -9.98 1.63
CA TYR A 105 17.17 -9.26 2.51
C TYR A 105 16.11 -8.45 1.73
N SER A 106 16.51 -7.81 0.62
CA SER A 106 15.55 -7.14 -0.28
C SER A 106 14.50 -8.11 -0.84
N LEU A 107 14.91 -9.33 -1.20
CA LEU A 107 14.01 -10.38 -1.69
C LEU A 107 13.09 -10.92 -0.58
N ASP A 108 13.64 -11.22 0.59
CA ASP A 108 12.95 -11.99 1.63
C ASP A 108 12.09 -11.10 2.56
N ALA A 109 12.41 -9.81 2.66
CA ALA A 109 11.73 -8.88 3.58
C ALA A 109 11.09 -7.68 2.87
N VAL A 110 11.85 -6.96 2.03
CA VAL A 110 11.37 -5.69 1.44
C VAL A 110 10.29 -5.94 0.39
N ILE A 111 10.53 -6.85 -0.57
CA ILE A 111 9.55 -7.17 -1.63
C ILE A 111 8.22 -7.69 -1.04
N PRO A 112 8.20 -8.66 -0.11
CA PRO A 112 6.96 -9.09 0.53
C PRO A 112 6.23 -7.96 1.27
N ALA A 113 6.97 -7.05 1.94
CA ALA A 113 6.36 -5.91 2.60
C ALA A 113 5.72 -4.92 1.60
N MET A 114 6.37 -4.68 0.45
CA MET A 114 5.80 -3.87 -0.64
C MET A 114 4.53 -4.51 -1.21
N GLN A 115 4.56 -5.81 -1.46
CA GLN A 115 3.41 -6.56 -1.97
C GLN A 115 2.24 -6.53 -0.97
N ALA A 116 2.52 -6.60 0.33
CA ALA A 116 1.48 -6.49 1.35
C ALA A 116 0.81 -5.10 1.37
N VAL A 117 1.58 -4.02 1.21
CA VAL A 117 1.01 -2.66 1.06
C VAL A 117 0.15 -2.59 -0.20
N ARG A 118 0.66 -3.11 -1.33
CA ARG A 118 -0.08 -3.14 -2.60
C ARG A 118 -1.41 -3.89 -2.48
N HIS A 119 -1.42 -5.09 -1.91
CA HIS A 119 -2.65 -5.88 -1.77
C HIS A 119 -3.74 -5.14 -0.97
N VAL A 120 -3.36 -4.40 0.08
CA VAL A 120 -4.32 -3.59 0.84
C VAL A 120 -4.78 -2.37 0.03
N GLY A 121 -3.88 -1.74 -0.73
CA GLY A 121 -4.21 -0.66 -1.67
C GLY A 121 -5.22 -1.10 -2.73
N ASP A 122 -4.96 -2.24 -3.38
CA ASP A 122 -5.85 -2.84 -4.39
C ASP A 122 -7.24 -3.17 -3.78
N LYS A 123 -7.29 -3.61 -2.52
CA LYS A 123 -8.57 -3.79 -1.81
C LYS A 123 -9.28 -2.45 -1.61
N LEU A 124 -8.58 -1.40 -1.17
CA LEU A 124 -9.17 -0.07 -0.96
C LEU A 124 -9.71 0.53 -2.27
N GLU A 125 -9.05 0.29 -3.40
CA GLU A 125 -9.53 0.72 -4.73
C GLU A 125 -10.96 0.24 -5.01
N THR A 126 -11.32 -0.97 -4.57
CA THR A 126 -12.67 -1.53 -4.76
C THR A 126 -13.73 -0.97 -3.81
N MET A 127 -13.31 -0.34 -2.72
CA MET A 127 -14.20 0.15 -1.66
C MET A 127 -14.38 1.67 -1.70
N VAL A 128 -13.36 2.40 -2.16
CA VAL A 128 -13.35 3.85 -2.21
C VAL A 128 -14.01 4.33 -3.50
N ALA A 129 -14.76 5.42 -3.42
CA ALA A 129 -15.40 6.01 -4.58
C ALA A 129 -14.37 6.55 -5.59
N ASP A 130 -14.66 6.35 -6.89
CA ASP A 130 -13.79 6.69 -8.02
C ASP A 130 -13.43 8.20 -8.07
N ASP A 131 -14.35 9.07 -7.65
CA ASP A 131 -14.20 10.53 -7.67
C ASP A 131 -13.13 11.05 -6.69
N ILE A 132 -12.81 10.27 -5.65
CA ILE A 132 -11.80 10.61 -4.65
C ILE A 132 -10.57 9.70 -4.74
N TRP A 133 -10.58 8.69 -5.60
CA TRP A 133 -9.45 7.80 -5.78
C TRP A 133 -8.34 8.51 -6.59
N PRO A 134 -7.11 8.61 -6.08
CA PRO A 134 -6.10 9.50 -6.66
C PRO A 134 -5.28 8.85 -7.79
N LEU A 135 -5.47 7.56 -8.05
CA LEU A 135 -4.71 6.79 -9.04
C LEU A 135 -5.62 6.35 -10.16
N PRO A 136 -5.16 6.38 -11.43
CA PRO A 136 -5.94 5.79 -12.51
C PRO A 136 -6.08 4.28 -12.27
N THR A 137 -7.29 3.78 -12.44
CA THR A 137 -7.57 2.34 -12.36
C THR A 137 -6.90 1.61 -13.53
N TYR A 138 -6.68 0.31 -13.40
CA TYR A 138 -6.12 -0.50 -14.50
C TYR A 138 -6.93 -0.40 -15.78
N ARG A 139 -8.26 -0.30 -15.66
CA ARG A 139 -9.15 -0.15 -16.82
C ARG A 139 -8.89 1.16 -17.54
N GLU A 140 -8.67 2.25 -16.80
CA GLU A 140 -8.36 3.55 -17.40
C GLU A 140 -6.99 3.52 -18.06
N MET A 141 -5.96 2.98 -17.39
CA MET A 141 -4.61 2.87 -17.97
C MET A 141 -4.57 2.02 -19.24
N LEU A 142 -5.35 0.94 -19.31
CA LEU A 142 -5.33 0.00 -20.44
C LEU A 142 -6.22 0.41 -21.62
N PHE A 143 -7.24 1.24 -21.38
CA PHE A 143 -8.26 1.57 -22.39
C PHE A 143 -8.47 3.08 -22.56
N ILE A 144 -7.43 3.91 -22.30
CA ILE A 144 -7.50 5.36 -22.49
C ILE A 144 -8.13 5.69 -23.85
N LYS A 145 -9.26 6.40 -23.81
CA LYS A 145 -9.79 7.24 -24.89
C LYS A 145 -9.30 8.66 -24.70
#